data_AF-A0A364GMR7-F1
#
_entry.id   AF-A0A364GMR7-F1
#
_cell.length_a   1.000
_cell.length_b   1.000
_cell.length_c   1.000
_cell.angle_alpha   90.00
_cell.angle_beta   90.00
_cell.angle_gamma   90.00
#
_symmetry.space_group_name_H-M   'P 1'
#
loop_
_entity.id
_entity.type
_entity.pdbx_description
1 polymer ?
#
loop_
_entity_poly.entity_id
_entity_poly.type
_entity_poly.pdbx_seq_one_letter_code
_entity_poly.pdbx_strand_id
1 'polypeptide(L)'
;MSIITCDTPRSALDETAWRAVCKTAAEHAQRGCGLSWDHWVTLFSSEIDAQASRLPESQRVHALEIATQEWDYATPAERQETQDWLAENGCCSHGITLGCCPAGCGS
;
A
#
# COMPACT_ATOMS: atom_id res chain seq x y z
N MET A 1 -7.53 -39.87 26.73
CA MET A 1 -7.70 -38.41 26.88
C MET A 1 -7.36 -37.79 25.54
N SER A 2 -8.38 -37.47 24.74
CA SER A 2 -8.20 -36.85 23.42
C SER A 2 -8.35 -35.35 23.60
N ILE A 3 -7.25 -34.61 23.42
CA ILE A 3 -7.27 -33.16 23.32
C ILE A 3 -7.88 -32.80 21.97
N ILE A 4 -9.14 -32.35 21.99
CA ILE A 4 -9.78 -31.73 20.83
C ILE A 4 -9.16 -30.34 20.72
N THR A 5 -8.27 -30.15 19.74
CA THR A 5 -7.83 -28.82 19.34
C THR A 5 -9.01 -28.16 18.65
N CYS A 6 -9.66 -27.21 19.32
CA CYS A 6 -10.67 -26.37 18.71
C CYS A 6 -9.97 -25.47 17.67
N ASP A 7 -9.95 -25.93 16.42
CA ASP A 7 -9.63 -25.11 15.27
C ASP A 7 -10.66 -23.98 15.23
N THR A 8 -10.25 -22.78 15.62
CA THR A 8 -11.11 -21.60 15.51
C THR A 8 -11.30 -21.37 14.02
N PRO A 9 -12.54 -21.37 13.49
CA PRO A 9 -12.74 -21.16 12.07
C PRO A 9 -12.14 -19.81 11.73
N ARG A 10 -11.08 -19.80 10.92
CA ARG A 10 -10.53 -18.59 10.32
C ARG A 10 -11.67 -17.91 9.57
N SER A 11 -12.30 -16.92 10.19
CA SER A 11 -13.36 -16.16 9.53
C SER A 11 -12.80 -15.60 8.22
N ALA A 12 -13.59 -15.68 7.16
CA ALA A 12 -13.22 -15.08 5.88
C ALA A 12 -13.06 -13.55 6.04
N LEU A 13 -12.26 -12.93 5.17
CA LEU A 13 -12.19 -11.47 5.09
C LEU A 13 -13.56 -10.92 4.71
N ASP A 14 -14.03 -9.89 5.42
CA ASP A 14 -15.14 -9.08 4.93
C ASP A 14 -14.62 -8.19 3.79
N GLU A 15 -14.77 -8.65 2.56
CA GLU A 15 -14.24 -7.95 1.41
C GLU A 15 -14.93 -6.60 1.15
N THR A 16 -16.20 -6.45 1.53
CA THR A 16 -16.91 -5.18 1.33
C THR A 16 -16.35 -4.13 2.28
N ALA A 17 -16.15 -4.50 3.55
CA ALA A 17 -15.47 -3.63 4.50
C ALA A 17 -14.03 -3.32 4.08
N TRP A 18 -13.31 -4.33 3.57
CA TRP A 18 -11.94 -4.13 3.10
C TRP A 18 -11.85 -3.18 1.90
N ARG A 19 -12.72 -3.31 0.90
CA ARG A 19 -12.78 -2.36 -0.23
C ARG A 19 -13.06 -0.92 0.23
N ALA A 20 -13.87 -0.73 1.28
CA ALA A 20 -14.10 0.59 1.85
C ALA A 20 -12.83 1.17 2.51
N VAL A 21 -12.01 0.32 3.14
CA VAL A 21 -10.68 0.71 3.64
C VAL A 21 -9.77 1.11 2.49
N CYS A 22 -9.67 0.29 1.43
CA CYS A 22 -8.85 0.60 0.26
C CYS A 22 -9.26 1.92 -0.40
N LYS A 23 -10.56 2.14 -0.59
CA LYS A 23 -11.08 3.40 -1.13
C LYS A 23 -10.69 4.60 -0.28
N THR A 24 -10.80 4.49 1.04
CA THR A 24 -10.41 5.58 1.95
C THR A 24 -8.91 5.87 1.86
N ALA A 25 -8.07 4.84 1.84
CA ALA A 25 -6.62 4.99 1.66
C ALA A 25 -6.25 5.63 0.31
N ALA A 26 -6.93 5.24 -0.77
CA ALA A 26 -6.76 5.83 -2.10
C ALA A 26 -7.11 7.33 -2.12
N GLU A 27 -8.20 7.72 -1.46
CA GLU A 27 -8.60 9.13 -1.30
C GLU A 27 -7.61 9.91 -0.44
N HIS A 28 -7.02 9.28 0.58
CA HIS A 28 -5.97 9.87 1.41
C HIS A 28 -4.71 10.13 0.59
N ALA A 29 -4.24 9.10 -0.12
CA ALA A 29 -3.08 9.20 -1.01
C ALA A 29 -3.29 10.28 -2.09
N GLN A 30 -4.48 10.38 -2.68
CA GLN A 30 -4.79 11.39 -3.71
C GLN A 30 -4.65 12.83 -3.21
N ARG A 31 -4.97 13.10 -1.94
CA ARG A 31 -4.82 14.43 -1.34
C ARG A 31 -3.37 14.77 -0.99
N GLY A 32 -2.55 13.75 -0.72
CA GLY A 32 -1.16 13.91 -0.29
C GLY A 32 -0.12 13.77 -1.40
N CYS A 33 -0.46 13.21 -2.56
CA CYS A 33 0.54 12.79 -3.56
C CYS A 33 1.14 13.93 -4.41
N GLY A 34 0.63 15.16 -4.30
CA GLY A 34 1.13 16.27 -5.13
C GLY A 34 0.97 16.04 -6.63
N LEU A 35 -0.04 15.27 -7.04
CA LEU A 35 -0.29 14.80 -8.42
C LEU A 35 0.80 13.88 -9.00
N SER A 36 1.70 13.36 -8.18
CA SER A 36 2.63 12.31 -8.60
C SER A 36 2.01 10.92 -8.47
N TRP A 37 2.11 10.13 -9.53
CA TRP A 37 1.65 8.74 -9.54
C TRP A 37 2.49 7.86 -8.60
N ASP A 38 3.82 7.90 -8.70
CA ASP A 38 4.71 7.08 -7.86
C ASP A 38 4.53 7.41 -6.38
N HIS A 39 4.30 8.69 -6.07
CA HIS A 39 4.03 9.09 -4.70
C HIS A 39 2.66 8.61 -4.24
N TRP A 40 1.64 8.66 -5.10
CA TRP A 40 0.32 8.10 -4.80
C TRP A 40 0.41 6.61 -4.48
N VAL A 41 1.06 5.82 -5.34
CA VAL A 41 1.26 4.36 -5.14
C VAL A 41 2.00 4.10 -3.83
N THR A 42 3.02 4.89 -3.52
CA THR A 42 3.78 4.77 -2.27
C THR A 42 2.92 5.03 -1.04
N LEU A 43 2.14 6.11 -1.03
CA LEU A 43 1.25 6.48 0.08
C LEU A 43 0.14 5.44 0.27
N PHE A 44 -0.55 5.09 -0.82
CA PHE A 44 -1.61 4.09 -0.81
C PHE A 44 -1.10 2.76 -0.27
N SER A 45 -0.03 2.23 -0.87
CA SER A 45 0.49 0.91 -0.50
C SER A 45 1.00 0.87 0.94
N SER A 46 1.61 1.95 1.42
CA SER A 46 2.06 2.02 2.82
C SER A 46 0.90 2.05 3.81
N GLU A 47 -0.22 2.70 3.48
CA GLU A 47 -1.43 2.66 4.30
C GLU A 47 -2.08 1.28 4.26
N ILE A 48 -2.15 0.63 3.09
CA ILE A 48 -2.63 -0.74 2.94
C ILE A 48 -1.78 -1.72 3.77
N ASP A 49 -0.46 -1.62 3.71
CA ASP A 49 0.47 -2.42 4.54
C ASP A 49 0.12 -2.28 6.04
N ALA A 50 -0.07 -1.04 6.50
CA ALA A 50 -0.40 -0.75 7.88
C ALA A 50 -1.77 -1.35 8.29
N GLN A 51 -2.78 -1.27 7.43
CA GLN A 51 -4.11 -1.83 7.71
C GLN A 51 -4.09 -3.36 7.65
N ALA A 52 -3.46 -3.94 6.63
CA ALA A 52 -3.38 -5.39 6.44
C ALA A 52 -2.53 -6.07 7.52
N SER A 53 -1.57 -5.35 8.12
CA SER A 53 -0.80 -5.84 9.27
C SER A 53 -1.66 -6.18 10.50
N ARG A 54 -2.84 -5.55 10.62
CA ARG A 54 -3.79 -5.77 11.72
C ARG A 54 -4.72 -6.95 11.50
N LEU A 55 -4.76 -7.48 10.28
CA LEU A 55 -5.55 -8.66 9.94
C LEU A 55 -4.81 -9.95 10.34
N PRO A 56 -5.56 -11.03 10.62
CA PRO A 56 -4.99 -12.36 10.69
C PRO A 56 -4.21 -12.69 9.41
N GLU A 57 -3.10 -13.42 9.54
CA GLU A 57 -2.23 -13.78 8.41
C GLU A 57 -2.99 -14.41 7.24
N SER A 58 -3.96 -15.28 7.55
CA SER A 58 -4.80 -15.94 6.54
C SER A 58 -5.72 -15.00 5.76
N GLN A 59 -6.06 -13.84 6.32
CA GLN A 59 -6.85 -12.81 5.63
C GLN A 59 -5.95 -11.80 4.92
N ARG A 60 -4.73 -11.58 5.42
CA ARG A 60 -3.80 -10.59 4.87
C ARG A 60 -3.47 -10.83 3.40
N VAL A 61 -3.22 -12.08 3.02
CA VAL A 61 -2.92 -12.43 1.61
C VAL A 61 -4.07 -12.01 0.69
N HIS A 62 -5.30 -12.43 1.02
CA HIS A 62 -6.51 -12.08 0.25
C HIS A 62 -6.77 -10.56 0.22
N ALA A 63 -6.52 -9.88 1.33
CA ALA A 63 -6.65 -8.43 1.44
C ALA A 63 -5.69 -7.68 0.49
N LEU A 64 -4.43 -8.11 0.43
CA LEU A 64 -3.45 -7.53 -0.48
C LEU A 64 -3.78 -7.85 -1.95
N GLU A 65 -4.27 -9.05 -2.25
CA GLU A 65 -4.73 -9.41 -3.60
C GLU A 65 -5.86 -8.49 -4.10
N ILE A 66 -6.86 -8.18 -3.27
CA ILE A 66 -7.92 -7.21 -3.62
C ILE A 66 -7.31 -5.84 -3.91
N ALA A 67 -6.37 -5.39 -3.07
CA ALA A 67 -5.72 -4.09 -3.26
C ALA A 67 -4.86 -4.03 -4.54
N THR A 68 -4.26 -5.15 -4.98
CA THR A 68 -3.52 -5.25 -6.25
C THR A 68 -4.42 -5.33 -7.48
N GLN A 69 -5.60 -5.94 -7.36
CA GLN A 69 -6.51 -6.13 -8.51
C GLN A 69 -7.36 -4.90 -8.81
N GLU A 70 -7.79 -4.19 -7.77
CA GLU A 70 -8.71 -3.07 -7.89
C GLU A 70 -8.02 -1.70 -7.80
N TRP A 71 -6.77 -1.69 -7.32
CA TRP A 71 -5.89 -0.53 -7.25
C TRP A 71 -4.47 -0.96 -7.59
N ASP A 72 -3.53 -0.02 -7.60
CA ASP A 72 -2.12 -0.29 -7.90
C ASP A 72 -1.31 -0.50 -6.61
N TYR A 73 -1.75 -1.41 -5.74
CA TYR A 73 -0.93 -1.78 -4.58
C TYR A 73 0.42 -2.35 -5.06
N ALA A 74 1.50 -1.79 -4.53
CA ALA A 74 2.87 -2.23 -4.77
C ALA A 74 3.51 -2.72 -3.46
N THR A 75 4.12 -3.90 -3.52
CA THR A 75 4.84 -4.48 -2.38
C THR A 75 6.00 -3.58 -1.94
N PRO A 76 6.49 -3.71 -0.70
CA PRO A 76 7.66 -2.97 -0.25
C PRO A 76 8.89 -3.13 -1.16
N ALA A 77 9.08 -4.31 -1.76
CA ALA A 77 10.20 -4.57 -2.67
C ALA A 77 10.05 -3.82 -4.01
N GLU A 78 8.87 -3.88 -4.65
CA GLU A 78 8.60 -3.15 -5.90
C GLU A 78 8.68 -1.63 -5.70
N ARG A 79 8.22 -1.14 -4.55
CA ARG A 79 8.37 0.28 -4.18
C ARG A 79 9.84 0.63 -4.02
N GLN A 80 10.66 -0.21 -3.39
CA GLN A 80 12.09 0.05 -3.27
C GLN A 80 12.78 0.10 -4.64
N GLU A 81 12.48 -0.83 -5.54
CA GLU A 81 13.00 -0.82 -6.91
C GLU A 81 12.64 0.48 -7.65
N THR A 82 11.39 0.95 -7.48
CA THR A 82 10.95 2.23 -8.03
C THR A 82 11.76 3.39 -7.45
N GLN A 83 12.00 3.41 -6.13
CA GLN A 83 12.78 4.47 -5.47
C GLN A 83 14.23 4.48 -5.93
N ASP A 84 14.85 3.31 -6.11
CA ASP A 84 16.22 3.19 -6.61
C ASP A 84 16.32 3.75 -8.04
N TRP A 85 15.38 3.38 -8.92
CA TRP A 85 15.30 3.92 -10.27
C TRP A 85 15.10 5.44 -10.28
N LEU A 86 14.21 5.99 -9.44
CA LEU A 86 13.99 7.44 -9.34
C LEU A 86 15.28 8.18 -8.92
N ALA A 87 16.01 7.64 -7.95
CA ALA A 87 17.27 8.21 -7.48
C ALA A 87 18.34 8.21 -8.59
N GLU A 88 18.43 7.14 -9.38
CA GLU A 88 19.34 7.02 -10.52
C GLU A 88 18.97 7.96 -11.68
N ASN A 89 17.70 8.38 -11.78
CA ASN A 89 17.17 9.17 -12.89
C ASN A 89 16.91 10.65 -12.53
N GLY A 90 17.46 11.14 -11.42
CA GLY A 90 17.40 12.57 -11.05
C GLY A 90 16.03 13.02 -10.54
N CYS A 91 15.24 12.10 -10.02
CA CYS A 91 13.96 12.37 -9.36
C CYS A 91 14.09 12.23 -7.84
N CYS A 92 13.23 12.95 -7.10
CA CYS A 92 13.06 12.71 -5.67
C CYS A 92 12.22 11.45 -5.43
N SER A 93 12.14 11.04 -4.16
CA SER A 93 11.32 9.90 -3.73
C SER A 93 9.83 10.05 -3.99
N HIS A 94 9.36 11.27 -4.28
CA HIS A 94 7.99 11.54 -4.70
C HIS A 94 7.80 11.39 -6.22
N GLY A 95 8.76 10.86 -6.98
CA GLY A 95 8.61 10.67 -8.44
C GLY A 95 8.70 11.96 -9.26
N ILE A 96 9.20 13.06 -8.69
CA ILE A 96 9.29 14.37 -9.35
C ILE A 96 10.76 14.74 -9.53
N THR A 97 11.14 15.29 -10.68
CA THR A 97 12.49 15.79 -10.93
C THR A 97 13.00 16.68 -9.78
N LEU A 98 14.25 16.46 -9.36
CA LEU A 98 14.88 17.24 -8.29
C LEU A 98 14.84 18.74 -8.62
N GLY A 99 14.52 19.56 -7.61
CA GLY A 99 14.32 21.01 -7.76
C GLY A 99 12.94 21.42 -8.29
N CYS A 100 12.13 20.48 -8.78
CA CYS A 100 10.77 20.75 -9.30
C CYS A 100 9.65 20.32 -8.34
N CYS A 101 9.98 19.59 -7.27
CA CYS A 101 8.99 19.06 -6.34
C CYS A 101 8.41 20.19 -5.46
N PRO A 102 7.08 20.34 -5.36
CA PRO A 102 6.45 21.38 -4.54
C PRO A 102 6.70 21.21 -3.03
N ALA A 103 7.14 20.02 -2.61
CA ALA A 103 7.58 19.76 -1.25
C ALA A 103 9.01 20.29 -0.95
N GLY A 104 9.71 20.85 -1.95
CA GLY A 104 11.06 21.39 -1.79
C GLY A 104 12.18 20.35 -1.87
N CYS A 105 11.99 19.23 -2.57
CA CYS A 105 13.03 18.22 -2.71
C CYS A 105 14.14 18.68 -3.66
N GLY A 106 15.41 18.58 -3.25
CA GLY A 106 16.58 18.81 -4.11
C GLY A 106 16.98 20.28 -4.28
N SER A 107 16.61 21.16 -3.34
CA SER A 107 17.10 22.54 -3.24
C SER A 107 18.26 22.66 -2.26
#